data_AF-A0A285MIL2-F1
#
_entry.id   AF-A0A285MIL2-F1
#
_cell.length_a   1.000
_cell.length_b   1.000
_cell.length_c   1.000
_cell.angle_alpha   90.00
_cell.angle_beta   90.00
_cell.angle_gamma   90.00
#
_symmetry.space_group_name_H-M   'P 1'
#
loop_
_entity.id
_entity.type
_entity.pdbx_description
1 polymer ?
#
loop_
_entity_poly.entity_id
_entity_poly.type
_entity_poly.pdbx_seq_one_letter_code
_entity_poly.pdbx_strand_id
1 'polypeptide(L)' 'MQTWLNSIVLEGNLVKLAPLEVSHIPALLKAASDRNLWELWYTSVPSAEAVESYVRTVLTEQKNGLALPFVIIDKKK' A
#
# COMPACT_ATOMS: atom_id res chain seq x y z
N MET A 1 -17.03 -3.14 18.82
CA MET A 1 -16.55 -1.76 18.63
C MET A 1 -16.78 -1.40 17.17
N GLN A 2 -17.41 -0.27 16.87
CA GLN A 2 -17.55 0.20 15.48
C GLN A 2 -16.24 0.83 15.03
N THR A 3 -15.69 0.35 13.91
CA THR A 3 -14.48 0.91 13.30
C THR A 3 -14.84 2.21 12.58
N TRP A 4 -14.25 3.34 13.00
CA TRP A 4 -14.53 4.65 12.41
C TRP A 4 -13.87 4.83 11.03
N LEU A 5 -12.72 4.17 10.82
CA LEU A 5 -12.07 4.06 9.51
C LEU A 5 -12.69 2.91 8.73
N ASN A 6 -13.42 3.25 7.67
CA ASN A 6 -14.03 2.29 6.77
C ASN A 6 -13.30 2.27 5.44
N SER A 7 -13.01 1.07 4.95
CA SER A 7 -12.45 0.86 3.62
C SER A 7 -13.38 1.43 2.55
N ILE A 8 -12.83 2.30 1.70
CA ILE A 8 -13.53 2.88 0.56
C ILE A 8 -12.64 2.77 -0.67
N VAL A 9 -13.23 2.70 -1.85
CA VAL A 9 -12.51 2.86 -3.11
C VAL A 9 -12.74 4.28 -3.60
N LEU A 10 -11.66 4.99 -3.92
CA LEU A 10 -11.73 6.31 -4.53
C LEU A 10 -11.29 6.21 -5.98
N GLU A 11 -12.08 6.76 -6.89
CA GLU A 11 -11.82 6.65 -8.32
C GLU A 11 -11.70 8.02 -8.95
N GLY A 12 -10.55 8.26 -9.60
CA GLY A 12 -10.31 9.46 -10.40
C GLY A 12 -10.16 9.13 -11.89
N ASN A 13 -9.85 10.16 -12.66
CA ASN A 13 -9.61 10.02 -14.10
C ASN A 13 -8.29 9.32 -14.43
N LEU A 14 -7.28 9.47 -13.57
CA LEU A 14 -5.92 8.96 -13.82
C LEU A 14 -5.60 7.71 -12.98
N VAL A 15 -6.09 7.67 -11.74
CA VAL A 15 -5.74 6.62 -10.77
C VAL A 15 -6.98 6.14 -10.01
N LYS A 16 -6.89 4.92 -9.50
CA LYS A 16 -7.80 4.35 -8.50
C LYS A 16 -7.04 4.16 -7.20
N LEU A 17 -7.62 4.61 -6.10
CA LEU A 17 -7.17 4.28 -4.75
C LEU A 17 -8.02 3.12 -4.25
N ALA A 18 -7.41 1.95 -4.12
CA ALA A 18 -8.05 0.77 -3.54
C ALA A 18 -7.50 0.53 -2.14
N PRO A 19 -8.30 0.06 -1.16
CA PRO A 19 -7.79 -0.37 0.13
C PRO A 19 -6.64 -1.38 -0.04
N LEU A 20 -5.60 -1.26 0.79
CA LEU A 20 -4.51 -2.22 0.78
C LEU A 20 -5.02 -3.62 1.18
N GLU A 21 -4.47 -4.64 0.52
CA GLU A 21 -4.80 -6.05 0.77
C GLU A 21 -3.53 -6.88 0.60
N VAL A 22 -3.49 -8.06 1.21
CA VAL A 22 -2.37 -9.01 1.11
C VAL A 22 -2.12 -9.44 -0.35
N SER A 23 -3.17 -9.50 -1.16
CA SER A 23 -3.09 -9.81 -2.60
C SER A 23 -2.24 -8.83 -3.40
N HIS A 24 -2.02 -7.61 -2.89
CA HIS A 24 -1.20 -6.59 -3.54
C HIS A 24 0.31 -6.76 -3.32
N ILE A 25 0.74 -7.62 -2.38
CA ILE A 25 2.16 -7.80 -2.03
C ILE A 25 3.04 -8.11 -3.25
N PRO A 26 2.68 -9.04 -4.16
CA PRO A 26 3.53 -9.33 -5.33
C PRO A 26 3.74 -8.12 -6.25
N ALA A 27 2.70 -7.30 -6.44
CA ALA A 27 2.78 -6.09 -7.25
C ALA A 27 3.58 -4.98 -6.56
N LEU A 28 3.40 -4.83 -5.23
CA LEU A 28 4.16 -3.88 -4.42
C LEU A 28 5.66 -4.23 -4.36
N LEU A 29 5.99 -5.52 -4.25
CA LEU A 29 7.38 -6.00 -4.35
C LEU A 29 7.99 -5.59 -5.68
N LYS A 30 7.31 -5.89 -6.79
CA LYS A 30 7.77 -5.52 -8.13
C LYS A 30 7.97 -4.01 -8.27
N ALA A 31 7.06 -3.20 -7.70
CA ALA A 31 7.15 -1.74 -7.73
C ALA A 31 8.31 -1.22 -6.86
N ALA A 32 8.52 -1.78 -5.66
CA ALA A 32 9.61 -1.39 -4.77
C ALA A 32 10.99 -1.73 -5.38
N SER A 33 11.09 -2.86 -6.07
CA SER A 33 12.30 -3.30 -6.79
C SER A 33 12.57 -2.53 -8.09
N ASP A 34 11.63 -1.73 -8.58
CA ASP A 34 11.86 -0.92 -9.76
C ASP A 34 12.90 0.17 -9.45
N ARG A 35 14.09 0.05 -10.01
CA ARG A 35 15.25 0.91 -9.73
C ARG A 35 15.65 0.95 -8.24
N ASN A 36 15.35 -0.11 -7.49
CA ASN A 36 15.64 -0.23 -6.07
C ASN A 36 15.22 1.03 -5.30
N LEU A 37 13.92 1.35 -5.28
CA LEU A 37 13.43 2.62 -4.71
C LEU A 37 13.90 2.88 -3.27
N TRP A 38 14.17 1.83 -2.48
CA TRP A 38 14.73 1.93 -1.14
C TRP A 38 16.14 2.54 -1.07
N GLU A 39 16.88 2.61 -2.18
CA GLU A 39 18.20 3.28 -2.27
C GLU A 39 18.07 4.80 -2.45
N LEU A 40 16.86 5.31 -2.72
CA LEU A 40 16.60 6.73 -2.88
C LEU A 40 16.48 7.41 -1.51
N TRP A 41 17.40 8.34 -1.23
CA TRP A 41 17.53 9.06 0.05
C TRP A 41 16.31 9.87 0.50
N TYR A 42 15.33 10.08 -0.37
CA TYR A 42 14.13 10.87 -0.10
C TYR A 42 12.84 10.05 -0.05
N THR A 43 12.94 8.72 -0.10
CA THR A 43 11.76 7.84 -0.02
C THR A 43 11.88 6.85 1.14
N SER A 44 10.75 6.56 1.79
CA SER A 44 10.66 5.54 2.85
C SER A 44 10.16 4.20 2.31
N VAL A 45 10.52 3.86 1.07
CA VAL A 45 10.04 2.61 0.44
C VAL A 45 10.73 1.42 1.13
N PRO A 46 9.96 0.43 1.63
CA PRO A 46 10.56 -0.76 2.21
C PRO A 46 11.38 -1.54 1.17
N SER A 47 12.48 -2.16 1.62
CA SER A 47 13.25 -3.08 0.77
C SER A 47 12.39 -4.27 0.34
N ALA A 48 12.83 -5.00 -0.70
CA ALA A 48 12.12 -6.18 -1.19
C ALA A 48 11.84 -7.21 -0.07
N GLU A 49 12.76 -7.38 0.87
CA GLU A 49 12.62 -8.30 2.00
C GLU A 49 11.65 -7.77 3.07
N ALA A 50 11.45 -6.45 3.13
CA ALA A 50 10.64 -5.78 4.14
C ALA A 50 9.20 -5.49 3.71
N VAL A 51 8.88 -5.51 2.41
CA VAL A 51 7.53 -5.17 1.89
C VAL A 51 6.43 -6.01 2.54
N GLU A 52 6.62 -7.32 2.66
CA GLU A 52 5.60 -8.20 3.23
C GLU A 52 5.33 -7.86 4.71
N SER A 53 6.39 -7.68 5.51
CA SER A 53 6.26 -7.31 6.93
C SER A 53 5.60 -5.94 7.10
N TYR A 54 5.97 -4.99 6.25
CA TYR A 54 5.36 -3.67 6.20
C TYR A 54 3.85 -3.76 5.93
N VAL A 55 3.44 -4.45 4.87
CA VAL A 55 2.02 -4.60 4.50
C VAL A 55 1.23 -5.25 5.65
N ARG A 56 1.76 -6.29 6.30
CA ARG A 56 1.09 -6.95 7.44
C ARG A 56 0.93 -6.04 8.64
N THR A 57 1.94 -5.21 8.94
CA THR A 57 1.89 -4.21 10.01
C THR A 57 0.79 -3.19 9.74
N VAL A 58 0.76 -2.60 8.54
CA VAL A 58 -0.22 -1.56 8.20
C VAL A 58 -1.64 -2.12 8.12
N LEU A 59 -1.84 -3.37 7.70
CA LEU A 59 -3.14 -4.05 7.77
C LEU A 59 -3.60 -4.30 9.22
N THR A 60 -2.67 -4.49 10.15
CA THR A 60 -2.99 -4.61 11.58
C THR A 60 -3.40 -3.26 12.15
N GLU A 61 -2.70 -2.18 11.78
CA GLU A 61 -3.08 -0.81 12.13
C GLU A 61 -4.47 -0.45 11.59
N GLN A 62 -4.81 -0.88 10.38
CA GLN A 62 -6.15 -0.71 9.82
C GLN A 62 -7.23 -1.40 10.66
N LYS A 63 -7.00 -2.66 11.05
CA LYS A 63 -7.92 -3.40 11.93
C LYS A 63 -8.10 -2.70 13.28
N ASN A 64 -7.05 -2.06 13.79
CA ASN A 64 -7.07 -1.30 15.04
C ASN A 64 -7.63 0.12 14.88
N GLY A 65 -8.03 0.53 13.67
CA GLY A 65 -8.56 1.87 13.39
C GLY A 65 -7.52 2.99 13.49
N LEU A 66 -6.23 2.66 13.31
CA LEU A 66 -5.10 3.59 13.38
C LEU A 66 -4.69 4.12 12.00
N ALA A 67 -4.96 3.37 10.93
CA ALA A 67 -4.59 3.73 9.56
C ALA A 67 -5.66 3.31 8.54
N LEU A 68 -5.74 4.01 7.42
CA LEU A 68 -6.53 3.60 6.26
C LEU A 68 -5.62 3.54 5.03
N PRO A 69 -4.91 2.42 4.82
CA PRO A 69 -3.94 2.29 3.74
C PRO A 69 -4.58 2.09 2.38
N PHE A 70 -4.01 2.71 1.36
CA PHE A 70 -4.42 2.58 -0.03
C PHE A 70 -3.27 2.15 -0.92
N VAL A 71 -3.58 1.35 -1.94
CA VAL A 71 -2.74 1.17 -3.12
C VAL A 71 -3.20 2.13 -4.22
N ILE A 72 -2.23 2.70 -4.95
CA ILE A 72 -2.50 3.55 -6.11
C ILE A 72 -2.37 2.70 -7.37
N ILE A 73 -3.45 2.58 -8.12
CA ILE A 73 -3.49 1.82 -9.38
C ILE A 73 -3.61 2.84 -10.51
N ASP A 74 -2.64 2.86 -11.42
CA ASP A 74 -2.69 3.62 -12.66
C ASP A 74 -3.74 3.00 -13.59
N LYS A 75 -4.69 3.81 -14.09
CA LYS A 75 -5.76 3.33 -14.98
C LYS A 75 -5.31 3.16 -16.43
N LYS A 76 -4.13 3.64 -16.80
CA LYS A 76 -3.60 3.56 -18.17
C LYS A 76 -2.70 2.34 -18.41
N LYS A 77 -2.37 1.58 -17.36
CA LYS A 77 -1.49 0.41 -17.43
C LYS A 77 -2.26 -0.91 -17.42
#